data_AF-A0A2S5SVU0-F1
#
_entry.id   AF-A0A2S5SVU0-F1
#
_cell.length_a   1.000
_cell.length_b   1.000
_cell.length_c   1.000
_cell.angle_alpha   90.00
_cell.angle_beta   90.00
_cell.angle_gamma   90.00
#
_symmetry.space_group_name_H-M   'P 1'
#
loop_
_entity.id
_entity.type
_entity.pdbx_description
1 polymer ?
#
loop_
_entity_poly.entity_id
_entity_poly.type
_entity_poly.pdbx_seq_one_letter_code
_entity_poly.pdbx_strand_id
1 'polypeptide(L)'
;MDESTLPLGEPELMRASAFQRYLDELDKLPPLAGTDRSRLASLSPSLLADLERFEHRANGTEALEVLAACLRHAQQVVVQLQAGGVVVPVTVFPHQRLYHCPADPQVYLMQRLPLLRVMRVEPAVMKPPGHDEPRLIGEYEHYHPIGPLLWMLALHGSRTELLPEIAGSACYRTTPGLDLRSLPVDGIHRAVIRHMRDQPMTVRDIVDATGQSPDAVARLLNALYLQSGLIVSRTSPRISDSWLAGLGLRRRDW
;
A
#
# COMPACT_ATOMS: atom_id res chain seq x y z
N MET A 1 -14.68 -7.15 -37.99
CA MET A 1 -14.10 -8.11 -37.02
C MET A 1 -12.69 -7.60 -36.84
N ASP A 2 -12.48 -6.71 -35.86
CA ASP A 2 -11.15 -6.14 -35.60
C ASP A 2 -10.35 -7.21 -34.87
N GLU A 3 -9.31 -7.73 -35.52
CA GLU A 3 -8.30 -8.56 -34.87
C GLU A 3 -7.59 -7.71 -33.81
N SER A 4 -7.63 -8.18 -32.57
CA SER A 4 -6.91 -7.58 -31.45
C SER A 4 -5.42 -7.49 -31.79
N THR A 5 -4.87 -6.28 -31.81
CA THR A 5 -3.42 -6.01 -31.97
C THR A 5 -2.65 -6.17 -30.66
N LEU A 6 -3.27 -6.74 -29.62
CA LEU A 6 -2.57 -7.01 -28.37
C LEU A 6 -1.55 -8.14 -28.61
N PRO A 7 -0.30 -7.99 -28.14
CA PRO A 7 0.65 -9.09 -28.11
C PRO A 7 0.01 -10.31 -27.43
N LEU A 8 0.21 -11.50 -28.00
CA LEU A 8 -0.28 -12.75 -27.39
C LEU A 8 0.20 -12.84 -25.93
N GLY A 9 -0.72 -12.87 -24.98
CA GLY A 9 -0.43 -13.07 -23.56
C GLY A 9 -0.62 -11.83 -22.65
N GLU A 10 -0.91 -10.65 -23.19
CA GLU A 10 -1.30 -9.50 -22.34
C GLU A 10 -2.79 -9.59 -21.94
N PRO A 11 -3.15 -9.35 -20.67
CA PRO A 11 -4.55 -9.31 -20.25
C PRO A 11 -5.29 -8.18 -20.97
N GLU A 12 -6.53 -8.43 -21.37
CA GLU A 12 -7.39 -7.39 -21.96
C GLU A 12 -7.86 -6.42 -20.87
N LEU A 13 -7.02 -5.42 -20.57
CA LEU A 13 -7.33 -4.40 -19.57
C LEU A 13 -8.28 -3.34 -20.14
N MET A 14 -9.31 -3.01 -19.37
CA MET A 14 -10.25 -1.97 -19.76
C MET A 14 -9.60 -0.58 -19.71
N ARG A 15 -9.88 0.27 -20.69
CA ARG A 15 -9.48 1.69 -20.61
C ARG A 15 -10.16 2.37 -19.43
N ALA A 16 -9.44 3.22 -18.71
CA ALA A 16 -9.95 3.96 -17.57
C ALA A 16 -11.17 4.84 -17.92
N SER A 17 -11.21 5.41 -19.12
CA SER A 17 -12.38 6.18 -19.60
C SER A 17 -13.60 5.33 -19.90
N ALA A 18 -13.43 4.07 -20.32
CA ALA A 18 -14.53 3.13 -20.47
C ALA A 18 -15.04 2.67 -19.11
N PHE A 19 -14.12 2.38 -18.18
CA PHE A 19 -14.47 1.99 -16.82
C PHE A 19 -15.18 3.11 -16.05
N GLN A 20 -14.72 4.36 -16.17
CA GLN A 20 -15.40 5.51 -15.55
C GLN A 20 -16.83 5.66 -16.07
N ARG A 21 -17.06 5.53 -17.38
CA ARG A 21 -18.41 5.56 -17.95
C ARG A 21 -19.29 4.46 -17.38
N TYR A 22 -18.76 3.24 -17.25
CA TYR A 22 -19.45 2.13 -16.60
C TYR A 22 -19.82 2.46 -15.13
N LEU A 23 -18.92 3.07 -14.36
CA LEU A 23 -19.21 3.52 -13.00
C LEU A 23 -20.32 4.59 -12.98
N ASP A 24 -20.24 5.59 -13.86
CA ASP A 24 -21.25 6.65 -13.96
C ASP A 24 -22.63 6.10 -14.34
N GLU A 25 -22.69 5.05 -15.16
CA GLU A 25 -23.93 4.36 -15.51
C GLU A 25 -24.51 3.56 -14.34
N LEU A 26 -23.66 2.87 -13.56
CA LEU A 26 -24.08 2.18 -12.34
C LEU A 26 -24.66 3.15 -11.31
N ASP A 27 -24.03 4.32 -11.13
CA ASP A 27 -24.48 5.36 -10.19
C ASP A 27 -25.86 5.94 -10.60
N LYS A 28 -26.24 5.86 -11.89
CA LYS A 28 -27.52 6.36 -12.44
C LYS A 28 -28.69 5.39 -12.35
N LEU A 29 -28.45 4.10 -12.16
CA LEU A 29 -29.55 3.14 -11.99
C LEU A 29 -30.40 3.52 -10.75
N PRO A 30 -31.64 3.07 -10.56
CA PRO A 30 -32.46 3.33 -9.35
C PRO A 30 -32.29 2.24 -8.27
N PRO A 31 -32.28 2.57 -6.95
CA PRO A 31 -32.01 1.60 -5.90
C PRO A 31 -32.92 0.38 -5.97
N LEU A 32 -32.34 -0.79 -6.17
CA LEU A 32 -33.07 -2.04 -5.97
C LEU A 32 -33.37 -2.12 -4.47
N ALA A 33 -34.65 -2.28 -4.11
CA ALA A 33 -35.09 -2.37 -2.73
C ALA A 33 -34.28 -3.45 -1.98
N GLY A 34 -33.55 -3.05 -0.93
CA GLY A 34 -32.72 -3.94 -0.11
C GLY A 34 -31.24 -4.05 -0.50
N THR A 35 -30.78 -3.32 -1.52
CA THR A 35 -29.34 -3.19 -1.81
C THR A 35 -28.92 -1.75 -1.50
N ASP A 36 -28.33 -1.54 -0.31
CA ASP A 36 -27.66 -0.27 -0.02
C ASP A 36 -26.57 -0.06 -1.06
N ARG A 37 -26.51 1.17 -1.57
CA ARG A 37 -25.95 1.46 -2.89
C ARG A 37 -24.71 2.31 -2.90
N SER A 38 -24.13 2.53 -1.73
CA SER A 38 -22.82 3.16 -1.66
C SER A 38 -21.78 2.17 -2.18
N ARG A 39 -20.66 2.70 -2.68
CA ARG A 39 -19.48 2.07 -3.29
C ARG A 39 -18.77 1.01 -2.41
N LEU A 40 -19.44 0.59 -1.34
CA LEU A 40 -18.93 0.04 -0.10
C LEU A 40 -19.88 -1.01 0.53
N ALA A 41 -21.11 -1.18 0.03
CA ALA A 41 -22.17 -2.00 0.69
C ALA A 41 -21.95 -3.52 0.70
N SER A 42 -20.84 -4.00 0.13
CA SER A 42 -20.42 -5.40 0.21
C SER A 42 -19.11 -5.58 1.00
N LEU A 43 -18.43 -4.48 1.37
CA LEU A 43 -17.30 -4.49 2.29
C LEU A 43 -17.81 -4.62 3.73
N SER A 44 -16.98 -5.14 4.65
CA SER A 44 -17.36 -5.11 6.06
C SER A 44 -17.53 -3.67 6.55
N PRO A 45 -18.46 -3.41 7.51
CA PRO A 45 -18.64 -2.08 8.10
C PRO A 45 -17.33 -1.48 8.65
N SER A 46 -16.44 -2.30 9.21
CA SER A 46 -15.15 -1.85 9.75
C SER A 46 -14.19 -1.36 8.66
N LEU A 47 -14.11 -2.07 7.53
CA LEU A 47 -13.29 -1.65 6.39
C LEU A 47 -13.87 -0.41 5.74
N LEU A 48 -15.20 -0.38 5.56
CA LEU A 48 -15.93 0.77 5.03
C LEU A 48 -15.64 2.03 5.84
N ALA A 49 -15.82 1.97 7.16
CA ALA A 49 -15.54 3.09 8.05
C ALA A 49 -14.07 3.52 8.02
N ASP A 50 -13.12 2.60 7.80
CA ASP A 50 -11.71 2.94 7.63
C ASP A 50 -11.47 3.72 6.33
N LEU A 51 -12.06 3.29 5.23
CA LEU A 51 -11.93 3.92 3.91
C LEU A 51 -12.58 5.30 3.85
N GLU A 52 -13.76 5.49 4.47
CA GLU A 52 -14.45 6.78 4.53
C GLU A 52 -13.62 7.87 5.23
N ARG A 53 -12.71 7.50 6.15
CA ARG A 53 -11.79 8.46 6.78
C ARG A 53 -10.82 9.09 5.77
N PHE A 54 -10.55 8.43 4.66
CA PHE A 54 -9.61 8.89 3.63
C PHE A 54 -10.28 9.67 2.50
N GLU A 55 -11.57 9.40 2.21
CA GLU A 55 -12.32 10.07 1.14
C GLU A 55 -12.44 11.59 1.31
N HIS A 56 -12.29 12.09 2.54
CA HIS A 56 -12.37 13.53 2.86
C HIS A 56 -11.12 14.33 2.41
N ARG A 57 -10.14 13.70 1.76
CA ARG A 57 -8.91 14.34 1.27
C ARG A 57 -9.08 14.83 -0.17
N ALA A 58 -8.50 15.98 -0.48
CA ALA A 58 -8.60 16.62 -1.80
C ALA A 58 -8.13 15.75 -2.99
N ASN A 59 -7.28 14.73 -2.73
CA ASN A 59 -6.73 13.84 -3.75
C ASN A 59 -7.49 12.50 -3.86
N GLY A 60 -8.57 12.30 -3.10
CA GLY A 60 -9.27 11.03 -2.99
C GLY A 60 -8.48 9.97 -2.21
N THR A 61 -9.00 8.75 -2.20
CA THR A 61 -8.39 7.61 -1.49
C THR A 61 -7.16 7.08 -2.23
N GLU A 62 -6.03 7.05 -1.53
CA GLU A 62 -4.75 6.60 -2.10
C GLU A 62 -4.62 5.07 -2.07
N ALA A 63 -3.93 4.49 -3.05
CA ALA A 63 -3.75 3.03 -3.12
C ALA A 63 -3.12 2.46 -1.84
N LEU A 64 -2.14 3.16 -1.25
CA LEU A 64 -1.51 2.75 0.00
C LEU A 64 -2.49 2.68 1.17
N GLU A 65 -3.42 3.63 1.27
CA GLU A 65 -4.43 3.69 2.35
C GLU A 65 -5.39 2.51 2.24
N VAL A 66 -5.88 2.22 1.03
CA VAL A 66 -6.77 1.07 0.79
C VAL A 66 -6.06 -0.23 1.16
N LEU A 67 -4.85 -0.45 0.65
CA LEU A 67 -4.12 -1.69 0.92
C LEU A 67 -3.77 -1.83 2.40
N ALA A 68 -3.41 -0.74 3.07
CA ALA A 68 -3.15 -0.71 4.51
C ALA A 68 -4.40 -1.09 5.31
N ALA A 69 -5.56 -0.51 4.98
CA ALA A 69 -6.84 -0.85 5.60
C ALA A 69 -7.20 -2.33 5.38
N CYS A 70 -7.01 -2.85 4.17
CA CYS A 70 -7.30 -4.26 3.85
C CYS A 70 -6.44 -5.22 4.66
N LEU A 71 -5.15 -4.92 4.84
CA LEU A 71 -4.27 -5.69 5.72
C LEU A 71 -4.72 -5.63 7.18
N ARG A 72 -5.08 -4.44 7.66
CA ARG A 72 -5.48 -4.20 9.06
C ARG A 72 -6.75 -4.93 9.43
N HIS A 73 -7.74 -4.92 8.54
CA HIS A 73 -9.03 -5.60 8.72
C HIS A 73 -9.03 -7.04 8.24
N ALA A 74 -7.90 -7.53 7.73
CA ALA A 74 -7.72 -8.87 7.19
C ALA A 74 -8.80 -9.28 6.16
N GLN A 75 -9.29 -8.31 5.38
CA GLN A 75 -10.32 -8.49 4.38
C GLN A 75 -9.73 -8.69 2.98
N GLN A 76 -10.23 -9.69 2.25
CA GLN A 76 -9.88 -9.91 0.85
C GLN A 76 -10.70 -8.98 -0.04
N VAL A 77 -10.02 -8.17 -0.83
CA VAL A 77 -10.65 -7.20 -1.74
C VAL A 77 -10.02 -7.28 -3.12
N VAL A 78 -10.74 -6.82 -4.13
CA VAL A 78 -10.18 -6.37 -5.40
C VAL A 78 -10.20 -4.85 -5.42
N VAL A 79 -9.04 -4.26 -5.73
CA VAL A 79 -8.85 -2.83 -5.91
C VAL A 79 -8.67 -2.56 -7.39
N GLN A 80 -9.59 -1.81 -7.98
CA GLN A 80 -9.52 -1.40 -9.37
C GLN A 80 -8.64 -0.15 -9.45
N LEU A 81 -7.38 -0.32 -9.90
CA LEU A 81 -6.40 0.77 -9.97
C LEU A 81 -6.32 1.33 -11.38
N GLN A 82 -6.48 2.64 -11.53
CA GLN A 82 -6.11 3.31 -12.77
C GLN A 82 -4.59 3.45 -12.82
N ALA A 83 -4.00 2.91 -13.89
CA ALA A 83 -2.57 2.97 -14.18
C ALA A 83 -2.36 3.23 -15.68
N GLY A 84 -1.70 4.33 -16.04
CA GLY A 84 -1.34 4.58 -17.45
C GLY A 84 -2.52 4.66 -18.43
N GLY A 85 -3.72 5.01 -17.96
CA GLY A 85 -4.92 5.11 -18.80
C GLY A 85 -5.73 3.82 -18.92
N VAL A 86 -5.28 2.72 -18.32
CA VAL A 86 -6.04 1.46 -18.18
C VAL A 86 -6.40 1.20 -16.71
N VAL A 87 -7.29 0.24 -16.48
CA VAL A 87 -7.66 -0.24 -15.14
C VAL A 87 -7.03 -1.61 -14.92
N VAL A 88 -6.30 -1.73 -13.83
CA VAL A 88 -5.60 -2.94 -13.39
C VAL A 88 -6.30 -3.44 -12.12
N PRO A 89 -6.95 -4.61 -12.16
CA PRO A 89 -7.53 -5.21 -10.97
C PRO A 89 -6.42 -5.83 -10.12
N VAL A 90 -6.30 -5.37 -8.87
CA VAL A 90 -5.36 -5.91 -7.88
C VAL A 90 -6.15 -6.57 -6.76
N THR A 91 -6.15 -7.90 -6.72
CA THR A 91 -6.82 -8.66 -5.65
C THR A 91 -5.84 -8.90 -4.51
N VAL A 92 -6.23 -8.61 -3.27
CA VAL A 92 -5.38 -8.65 -2.10
C VAL A 92 -5.77 -9.80 -1.17
N PHE A 93 -4.78 -10.58 -0.75
CA PHE A 93 -4.93 -11.71 0.16
C PHE A 93 -4.12 -11.44 1.44
N PRO A 94 -4.72 -10.76 2.44
CA PRO A 94 -3.97 -10.21 3.57
C PRO A 94 -3.31 -11.29 4.44
N HIS A 95 -4.00 -12.40 4.70
CA HIS A 95 -3.49 -13.51 5.51
C HIS A 95 -2.29 -14.19 4.84
N GLN A 96 -2.34 -14.38 3.52
CA GLN A 96 -1.26 -15.00 2.75
C GLN A 96 -0.14 -14.00 2.41
N ARG A 97 -0.34 -12.70 2.66
CA ARG A 97 0.58 -11.63 2.26
C ARG A 97 0.87 -11.64 0.75
N LEU A 98 -0.15 -11.95 -0.04
CA LEU A 98 -0.10 -11.98 -1.50
C LEU A 98 -1.05 -10.95 -2.09
N TYR A 99 -0.79 -10.59 -3.34
CA TYR A 99 -1.78 -10.00 -4.23
C TYR A 99 -1.77 -10.75 -5.56
N HIS A 100 -2.90 -10.75 -6.26
CA HIS A 100 -2.99 -11.19 -7.65
C HIS A 100 -3.10 -9.96 -8.55
N CYS A 101 -2.33 -9.94 -9.64
CA CYS A 101 -2.38 -8.91 -10.67
C CYS A 101 -2.23 -9.59 -12.04
N PRO A 102 -3.24 -9.52 -12.92
CA PRO A 102 -3.20 -10.22 -14.21
C PRO A 102 -2.24 -9.60 -15.22
N ALA A 103 -1.69 -8.42 -14.94
CA ALA A 103 -0.75 -7.69 -15.78
C ALA A 103 0.60 -7.57 -15.07
N ASP A 104 1.69 -7.36 -15.83
CA ASP A 104 3.03 -7.20 -15.24
C ASP A 104 3.05 -6.04 -14.21
N PRO A 105 3.22 -6.33 -12.90
CA PRO A 105 3.22 -5.29 -11.89
C PRO A 105 4.36 -4.28 -12.06
N GLN A 106 5.48 -4.67 -12.69
CA GLN A 106 6.60 -3.76 -12.93
C GLN A 106 6.21 -2.65 -13.90
N VAL A 107 5.52 -3.02 -14.99
CA VAL A 107 5.08 -2.08 -16.04
C VAL A 107 3.92 -1.22 -15.56
N TYR A 108 2.91 -1.85 -14.95
CA TYR A 108 1.66 -1.16 -14.65
C TYR A 108 1.62 -0.50 -13.27
N LEU A 109 2.27 -1.07 -12.25
CA LEU A 109 2.22 -0.55 -10.88
C LEU A 109 3.52 0.19 -10.50
N MET A 110 4.67 -0.48 -10.57
CA MET A 110 5.93 0.02 -9.98
C MET A 110 6.47 1.28 -10.65
N GLN A 111 6.32 1.41 -11.98
CA GLN A 111 6.77 2.61 -12.70
C GLN A 111 5.89 3.85 -12.46
N ARG A 112 4.72 3.69 -11.81
CA ARG A 112 3.67 4.72 -11.77
C ARG A 112 3.09 4.95 -10.37
N LEU A 113 3.80 4.54 -9.31
CA LEU A 113 3.31 4.54 -7.93
C LEU A 113 2.63 5.85 -7.46
N PRO A 114 3.15 7.06 -7.74
CA PRO A 114 2.49 8.30 -7.34
C PRO A 114 1.22 8.62 -8.15
N LEU A 115 1.04 7.99 -9.31
CA LEU A 115 -0.04 8.25 -10.26
C LEU A 115 -1.17 7.21 -10.18
N LEU A 116 -0.99 6.16 -9.37
CA LEU A 116 -2.02 5.14 -9.16
C LEU A 116 -3.23 5.77 -8.48
N ARG A 117 -4.39 5.64 -9.11
CA ARG A 117 -5.66 6.10 -8.55
C ARG A 117 -6.56 4.92 -8.27
N VAL A 118 -7.18 4.91 -7.09
CA VAL A 118 -8.20 3.92 -6.76
C VAL A 118 -9.50 4.34 -7.44
N MET A 119 -9.98 3.51 -8.36
CA MET A 119 -11.26 3.73 -9.06
C MET A 119 -12.42 3.09 -8.29
N ARG A 120 -12.19 1.91 -7.71
CA ARG A 120 -13.20 1.13 -7.00
C ARG A 120 -12.54 0.08 -6.09
N VAL A 121 -13.23 -0.26 -5.01
CA VAL A 121 -12.85 -1.35 -4.10
C VAL A 121 -14.07 -2.27 -3.91
N GLU A 122 -13.88 -3.57 -4.05
CA GLU A 122 -14.95 -4.57 -3.93
C GLU A 122 -14.44 -5.80 -3.17
N PRO A 123 -15.32 -6.60 -2.54
CA PRO A 123 -14.93 -7.90 -2.00
C PRO A 123 -14.33 -8.80 -3.08
N ALA A 124 -13.28 -9.52 -2.73
CA ALA A 124 -12.70 -10.49 -3.64
C ALA A 124 -13.58 -11.74 -3.75
N VAL A 125 -13.91 -12.12 -5.00
CA VAL A 125 -14.48 -13.45 -5.31
C VAL A 125 -13.36 -14.47 -5.49
N MET A 126 -12.25 -14.04 -6.10
CA MET A 126 -11.04 -14.85 -6.30
C MET A 126 -10.45 -15.33 -4.97
N LYS A 127 -9.87 -16.52 -4.96
CA LYS A 127 -9.25 -17.17 -3.80
C LYS A 127 -7.72 -17.20 -3.90
N PRO A 128 -7.01 -17.26 -2.77
CA PRO A 128 -5.56 -17.41 -2.78
C PRO A 128 -5.15 -18.83 -3.22
N PRO A 129 -3.87 -19.03 -3.59
CA PRO A 129 -3.34 -20.35 -3.91
C PRO A 129 -3.51 -21.32 -2.75
N GLY A 130 -3.90 -22.56 -3.04
CA GLY A 130 -4.10 -23.62 -2.04
C GLY A 130 -5.46 -23.60 -1.32
N HIS A 131 -6.41 -22.78 -1.76
CA HIS A 131 -7.80 -22.82 -1.28
C HIS A 131 -8.56 -24.05 -1.82
N ASP A 132 -9.54 -24.54 -1.07
CA ASP A 132 -10.35 -25.73 -1.41
C ASP A 132 -11.27 -25.56 -2.62
N GLU A 133 -11.28 -24.38 -3.26
CA GLU A 133 -12.11 -24.08 -4.43
C GLU A 133 -11.22 -23.69 -5.62
N PRO A 134 -10.60 -24.66 -6.32
CA PRO A 134 -9.59 -24.38 -7.35
C PRO A 134 -10.09 -23.52 -8.49
N ARG A 135 -11.39 -23.58 -8.81
CA ARG A 135 -12.02 -22.79 -9.89
C ARG A 135 -12.01 -21.28 -9.63
N LEU A 136 -11.84 -20.87 -8.38
CA LEU A 136 -11.77 -19.46 -7.99
C LEU A 136 -10.32 -18.98 -7.80
N ILE A 137 -9.33 -19.85 -8.03
CA ILE A 137 -7.91 -19.49 -7.99
C ILE A 137 -7.51 -19.02 -9.39
N GLY A 138 -6.87 -17.86 -9.47
CA GLY A 138 -6.32 -17.33 -10.73
C GLY A 138 -5.05 -18.07 -11.17
N GLU A 139 -4.42 -17.57 -12.22
CA GLU A 139 -3.15 -18.13 -12.71
C GLU A 139 -2.03 -17.89 -11.68
N TYR A 140 -1.24 -18.94 -11.40
CA TYR A 140 -0.23 -18.91 -10.34
C TYR A 140 0.86 -17.86 -10.56
N GLU A 141 1.20 -17.56 -11.82
CA GLU A 141 2.21 -16.57 -12.19
C GLU A 141 1.80 -15.13 -11.88
N HIS A 142 0.50 -14.88 -11.73
CA HIS A 142 -0.06 -13.57 -11.40
C HIS A 142 -0.14 -13.31 -9.88
N TYR A 143 0.22 -14.29 -9.04
CA TYR A 143 0.33 -14.09 -7.60
C TYR A 143 1.72 -13.61 -7.21
N HIS A 144 1.75 -12.51 -6.45
CA HIS A 144 2.98 -11.85 -6.06
C HIS A 144 2.98 -11.55 -4.56
N PRO A 145 4.15 -11.54 -3.89
CA PRO A 145 4.26 -11.08 -2.52
C PRO A 145 3.87 -9.60 -2.41
N ILE A 146 3.00 -9.26 -1.45
CA ILE A 146 2.52 -7.88 -1.28
C ILE A 146 3.57 -6.97 -0.62
N GLY A 147 4.50 -7.55 0.14
CA GLY A 147 5.53 -6.81 0.89
C GLY A 147 6.29 -5.80 0.05
N PRO A 148 6.92 -6.20 -1.08
CA PRO A 148 7.62 -5.28 -1.98
C PRO A 148 6.73 -4.17 -2.55
N LEU A 149 5.49 -4.46 -2.93
CA LEU A 149 4.56 -3.45 -3.44
C LEU A 149 4.24 -2.39 -2.39
N LEU A 150 3.93 -2.81 -1.16
CA LEU A 150 3.64 -1.89 -0.05
C LEU A 150 4.86 -1.04 0.33
N TRP A 151 6.05 -1.65 0.30
CA TRP A 151 7.30 -0.96 0.54
C TRP A 151 7.50 0.16 -0.48
N MET A 152 7.36 -0.16 -1.76
CA MET A 152 7.52 0.81 -2.85
C MET A 152 6.43 1.89 -2.82
N LEU A 153 5.16 1.52 -2.57
CA LEU A 153 4.07 2.49 -2.42
C LEU A 153 4.28 3.44 -1.23
N ALA A 154 4.79 2.95 -0.10
CA ALA A 154 5.09 3.80 1.05
C ALA A 154 6.20 4.79 0.72
N LEU A 155 7.31 4.34 0.12
CA LEU A 155 8.46 5.19 -0.18
C LEU A 155 8.24 6.14 -1.36
N HIS A 156 7.49 5.72 -2.38
CA HIS A 156 7.42 6.42 -3.66
C HIS A 156 5.99 6.70 -4.14
N GLY A 157 4.96 6.30 -3.39
CA GLY A 157 3.57 6.62 -3.71
C GLY A 157 3.19 8.08 -3.42
N SER A 158 1.93 8.43 -3.62
CA SER A 158 1.43 9.79 -3.39
C SER A 158 1.47 10.21 -1.91
N ARG A 159 1.25 9.26 -0.99
CA ARG A 159 1.18 9.52 0.45
C ARG A 159 2.49 10.04 1.04
N THR A 160 2.50 11.25 1.57
CA THR A 160 3.65 11.81 2.32
C THR A 160 3.51 11.67 3.84
N GLU A 161 2.28 11.59 4.34
CA GLU A 161 1.99 11.59 5.78
C GLU A 161 2.06 10.20 6.41
N LEU A 162 2.25 10.15 7.73
CA LEU A 162 2.08 8.91 8.49
C LEU A 162 0.67 8.36 8.33
N LEU A 163 0.53 7.03 8.26
CA LEU A 163 -0.76 6.36 8.35
C LEU A 163 -1.43 6.74 9.69
N PRO A 164 -2.76 6.94 9.73
CA PRO A 164 -3.44 7.49 10.90
C PRO A 164 -3.18 6.71 12.19
N GLU A 165 -2.88 5.43 12.10
CA GLU A 165 -2.69 4.53 13.24
C GLU A 165 -1.36 4.76 13.95
N ILE A 166 -0.37 5.21 13.19
CA ILE A 166 0.97 5.50 13.68
C ILE A 166 1.25 7.00 13.72
N ALA A 167 0.32 7.84 13.29
CA ALA A 167 0.44 9.29 13.36
C ALA A 167 0.37 9.81 14.82
N GLY A 168 0.84 11.04 15.00
CA GLY A 168 0.87 11.74 16.28
C GLY A 168 2.21 11.62 17.02
N SER A 169 2.23 12.10 18.27
CA SER A 169 3.42 12.07 19.12
C SER A 169 3.72 10.65 19.59
N ALA A 170 4.74 10.03 19.00
CA ALA A 170 5.19 8.69 19.35
C ALA A 170 6.69 8.52 19.15
N CYS A 171 7.24 7.52 19.83
CA CYS A 171 8.57 6.97 19.56
C CYS A 171 8.41 5.61 18.87
N TYR A 172 9.33 5.31 17.96
CA TYR A 172 9.28 4.16 17.09
C TYR A 172 10.49 3.26 17.33
N ARG A 173 10.26 1.95 17.39
CA ARG A 173 11.31 0.92 17.37
C ARG A 173 11.02 -0.09 16.28
N THR A 174 12.04 -0.79 15.80
CA THR A 174 11.84 -1.91 14.88
C THR A 174 11.74 -3.23 15.63
N THR A 175 10.87 -4.12 15.18
CA THR A 175 10.76 -5.46 15.77
C THR A 175 12.02 -6.30 15.48
N PRO A 176 12.49 -7.15 16.42
CA PRO A 176 13.66 -8.00 16.19
C PRO A 176 13.49 -9.00 15.03
N GLY A 177 12.25 -9.45 14.78
CA GLY A 177 11.91 -10.41 13.73
C GLY A 177 11.62 -9.81 12.36
N LEU A 178 11.88 -8.51 12.15
CA LEU A 178 11.66 -7.87 10.85
C LEU A 178 12.55 -8.48 9.75
N ASP A 179 11.92 -9.16 8.79
CA ASP A 179 12.59 -9.67 7.59
C ASP A 179 12.61 -8.62 6.48
N LEU A 180 13.82 -8.25 6.05
CA LEU A 180 14.07 -7.28 5.00
C LEU A 180 14.68 -7.89 3.74
N ARG A 181 14.90 -9.22 3.69
CA ARG A 181 15.68 -9.86 2.62
C ARG A 181 15.04 -9.71 1.25
N SER A 182 13.71 -9.65 1.19
CA SER A 182 12.93 -9.50 -0.04
C SER A 182 12.62 -8.05 -0.40
N LEU A 183 13.13 -7.06 0.36
CA LEU A 183 12.78 -5.65 0.20
C LEU A 183 13.97 -4.83 -0.33
N PRO A 184 13.72 -3.87 -1.23
CA PRO A 184 14.76 -2.95 -1.70
C PRO A 184 15.05 -1.88 -0.62
N VAL A 185 15.88 -2.23 0.36
CA VAL A 185 16.27 -1.34 1.46
C VAL A 185 17.65 -0.73 1.17
N ASP A 186 17.69 0.60 1.00
CA ASP A 186 18.95 1.34 0.85
C ASP A 186 19.79 1.40 2.13
N GLY A 187 21.01 1.94 2.00
CA GLY A 187 21.98 1.98 3.10
C GLY A 187 21.55 2.87 4.28
N ILE A 188 20.91 4.02 4.01
CA ILE A 188 20.47 4.96 5.06
C ILE A 188 19.32 4.34 5.85
N HIS A 189 18.30 3.84 5.14
CA HIS A 189 17.18 3.14 5.76
C HIS A 189 17.66 1.93 6.57
N ARG A 190 18.62 1.15 6.07
CA ARG A 190 19.20 0.02 6.82
C ARG A 190 19.90 0.47 8.10
N ALA A 191 20.61 1.59 8.09
CA ALA A 191 21.25 2.13 9.28
C ALA A 191 20.22 2.59 10.33
N VAL A 192 19.21 3.36 9.90
CA VAL A 192 18.10 3.81 10.76
C VAL A 192 17.38 2.63 11.38
N ILE A 193 16.98 1.64 10.57
CA ILE A 193 16.28 0.44 11.03
C ILE A 193 17.11 -0.32 12.06
N ARG A 194 18.43 -0.46 11.84
CA ARG A 194 19.31 -1.15 12.78
C ARG A 194 19.33 -0.44 14.13
N HIS A 195 19.43 0.88 14.15
CA HIS A 195 19.46 1.63 15.40
C HIS A 195 18.11 1.64 16.12
N MET A 196 17.01 1.77 15.37
CA MET A 196 15.66 1.66 15.90
C MET A 196 15.37 0.30 16.55
N ARG A 197 16.16 -0.74 16.26
CA ARG A 197 16.08 -2.03 16.94
C ARG A 197 16.49 -1.93 18.40
N ASP A 198 17.49 -1.10 18.68
CA ASP A 198 18.12 -0.99 19.99
C ASP A 198 17.51 0.17 20.80
N GLN A 199 17.23 1.30 20.15
CA GLN A 199 16.74 2.53 20.78
C GLN A 199 15.47 3.07 20.10
N PRO A 200 14.44 3.50 20.87
CA PRO A 200 13.31 4.23 20.30
C PRO A 200 13.77 5.54 19.64
N MET A 201 13.13 5.94 18.56
CA MET A 201 13.37 7.25 17.93
C MET A 201 12.04 7.94 17.62
N THR A 202 11.96 9.25 17.81
CA THR A 202 10.89 10.08 17.26
C THR A 202 11.14 10.41 15.79
N VAL A 203 10.14 10.95 15.08
CA VAL A 203 10.35 11.47 13.71
C VAL A 203 11.47 12.52 13.70
N ARG A 204 11.48 13.41 14.71
CA ARG A 204 12.49 14.46 14.84
C ARG A 204 13.88 13.85 14.98
N ASP A 205 14.07 12.85 15.83
CA ASP A 205 15.37 12.21 16.02
C ASP A 205 15.89 11.58 14.72
N ILE A 206 15.01 10.97 13.92
CA ILE A 206 15.40 10.36 12.64
C ILE A 206 15.75 11.46 11.62
N VAL A 207 14.96 12.54 11.55
CA VAL A 207 15.25 13.70 10.70
C VAL A 207 16.59 14.32 11.09
N ASP A 208 16.83 14.60 12.36
CA ASP A 208 18.06 15.24 12.85
C ASP A 208 19.29 14.34 12.58
N ALA A 209 19.14 13.02 12.71
CA ALA A 209 20.26 12.09 12.54
C ALA A 209 20.58 11.79 11.05
N THR A 210 19.58 11.77 10.16
CA THR A 210 19.76 11.45 8.72
C THR A 210 19.83 12.70 7.82
N GLY A 211 19.27 13.80 8.31
CA GLY A 211 18.92 15.01 7.57
C GLY A 211 17.95 14.77 6.40
N GLN A 212 17.21 13.65 6.39
CA GLN A 212 16.11 13.44 5.45
C GLN A 212 14.94 14.39 5.78
N SER A 213 14.06 14.64 4.81
CA SER A 213 12.84 15.41 5.08
C SER A 213 11.91 14.65 6.03
N PRO A 214 11.06 15.35 6.80
CA PRO A 214 10.04 14.72 7.63
C PRO A 214 9.14 13.77 6.83
N ASP A 215 8.79 14.13 5.59
CA ASP A 215 7.98 13.30 4.69
C ASP A 215 8.69 12.00 4.32
N ALA A 216 10.00 12.04 4.03
CA ALA A 216 10.77 10.84 3.74
C ALA A 216 10.84 9.89 4.95
N VAL A 217 10.98 10.46 6.15
CA VAL A 217 10.93 9.68 7.40
C VAL A 217 9.55 9.09 7.65
N ALA A 218 8.47 9.85 7.44
CA ALA A 218 7.10 9.35 7.57
C ALA A 218 6.83 8.18 6.59
N ARG A 219 7.29 8.30 5.35
CA ARG A 219 7.23 7.23 4.34
C ARG A 219 7.97 5.97 4.76
N LEU A 220 9.18 6.09 5.33
CA LEU A 220 9.92 4.96 5.89
C LEU A 220 9.15 4.29 7.03
N LEU A 221 8.60 5.07 7.96
CA LEU A 221 7.84 4.55 9.09
C LEU A 221 6.56 3.83 8.64
N ASN A 222 5.85 4.38 7.63
CA ASN A 222 4.74 3.68 6.99
C ASN A 222 5.17 2.35 6.38
N ALA A 223 6.28 2.34 5.65
CA ALA A 223 6.82 1.13 5.03
C ALA A 223 7.11 0.06 6.11
N LEU A 224 7.75 0.43 7.21
CA LEU A 224 8.04 -0.46 8.34
C LEU A 224 6.78 -0.96 9.03
N TYR A 225 5.78 -0.10 9.25
CA TYR A 225 4.49 -0.49 9.82
C TYR A 225 3.80 -1.55 8.97
N LEU A 226 3.79 -1.39 7.64
CA LEU A 226 3.15 -2.32 6.70
C LEU A 226 3.88 -3.66 6.54
N GLN A 227 5.11 -3.77 7.05
CA GLN A 227 5.82 -5.04 7.20
C GLN A 227 5.65 -5.67 8.59
N SER A 228 4.74 -5.16 9.43
CA SER A 228 4.63 -5.51 10.86
C SER A 228 5.97 -5.32 11.60
N GLY A 229 6.79 -4.40 11.11
CA GLY A 229 8.16 -4.16 11.53
C GLY A 229 8.31 -3.07 12.58
N LEU A 230 7.22 -2.43 12.99
CA LEU A 230 7.23 -1.21 13.79
C LEU A 230 6.53 -1.41 15.14
N ILE A 231 7.21 -1.06 16.21
CA ILE A 231 6.66 -0.91 17.56
C ILE A 231 6.46 0.58 17.80
N VAL A 232 5.25 0.97 18.21
CA VAL A 232 4.87 2.38 18.44
C VAL A 232 4.63 2.60 19.93
N SER A 233 5.41 3.48 20.56
CA SER A 233 5.26 3.87 21.96
C SER A 233 4.75 5.30 22.05
N ARG A 234 3.58 5.50 22.68
CA ARG A 234 2.97 6.83 22.89
C ARG A 234 3.34 7.46 24.23
N THR A 235 3.95 6.70 25.13
CA THR A 235 4.62 7.21 26.33
C THR A 235 6.05 7.56 25.96
N SER A 236 6.45 8.82 26.15
CA SER A 236 7.74 9.34 25.66
C SER A 236 8.90 8.99 26.63
N PRO A 237 9.94 8.28 26.18
CA PRO A 237 11.24 8.27 26.83
C PRO A 237 12.10 9.41 26.27
N ARG A 238 12.86 10.11 27.11
CA ARG A 238 13.89 11.08 26.66
C ARG A 238 15.07 10.31 26.07
N ILE A 239 15.51 10.64 24.85
CA ILE A 239 16.68 10.04 24.17
C ILE A 239 17.60 11.15 23.63
N SER A 240 18.92 10.88 23.66
CA SER A 240 20.01 11.87 23.56
C SER A 240 20.62 12.04 22.16
N ASP A 241 21.41 13.11 22.01
CA ASP A 241 21.97 13.64 20.76
C ASP A 241 22.87 12.69 19.93
N SER A 242 22.54 12.60 18.64
CA SER A 242 23.32 12.27 17.43
C SER A 242 24.29 11.06 17.44
N TRP A 243 23.74 9.88 17.13
CA TRP A 243 24.48 8.61 16.99
C TRP A 243 25.00 8.32 15.56
N LEU A 244 24.40 8.90 14.52
CA LEU A 244 24.74 8.58 13.12
C LEU A 244 26.13 9.07 12.70
N ALA A 245 26.65 10.13 13.34
CA ALA A 245 28.01 10.61 13.12
C ALA A 245 29.09 9.56 13.48
N GLY A 246 28.78 8.62 14.38
CA GLY A 246 29.69 7.54 14.78
C GLY A 246 29.81 6.39 13.78
N LEU A 247 28.95 6.32 12.75
CA LEU A 247 28.90 5.19 11.80
C LEU A 247 29.60 5.45 10.46
N GLY A 248 30.33 6.58 10.33
CA GLY A 248 31.17 6.84 9.15
C GLY A 248 30.41 7.14 7.85
N LEU A 249 29.08 7.22 7.88
CA LEU A 249 28.25 7.66 6.76
C LEU A 249 28.25 9.20 6.70
N ARG A 250 29.38 9.80 6.33
CA ARG A 250 29.41 11.23 5.99
C ARG A 250 28.63 11.46 4.69
N ARG A 251 27.76 12.47 4.69
CA ARG A 251 27.23 13.07 3.45
C ARG A 251 28.40 13.40 2.54
N ARG A 252 28.31 12.98 1.28
CA ARG A 252 29.13 13.58 0.21
C ARG A 252 28.42 14.87 -0.15
N ASP A 253 28.97 15.97 0.34
CA ASP A 253 28.54 17.31 -0.02
C ASP A 253 28.86 17.56 -1.51
N TRP A 254 27.86 18.02 -2.25
CA TRP A 254 28.00 18.77 -3.51
C TRP A 254 27.18 20.05 -3.36
#